data_AF-A0A016SJF8-F1
#
_entry.id   AF-A0A016SJF8-F1
#
_cell.length_a   1.000
_cell.length_b   1.000
_cell.length_c   1.000
_cell.angle_alpha   90.00
_cell.angle_beta   90.00
_cell.angle_gamma   90.00
#
_symmetry.space_group_name_H-M   'P 1'
#
loop_
_entity.id
_entity.type
_entity.pdbx_description
1 polymer ?
#
loop_
_entity_poly.entity_id
_entity_poly.type
_entity_poly.pdbx_seq_one_letter_code
_entity_poly.pdbx_strand_id
1 'polypeptide(L)'
;MNEPSSFGTNENHPWYYNDADHPNIQPLFCPTNPQDSNSQWDEPPYKTQAVYQYGESAHLSSITLCMTAVQANGTHRFYNVKSLYGLTETIATLDAQYKATKKRGIVVSRSTFPSSGHYGGHWLGDNTATWADLQSAAIGVQEFNMFGIPYVGTDICGFNKPTNEELCLRWQQMGAFHPFMRNHNAITQPAQDPAEWPTVLAATIRANRFRYSYLPYLFSLHFVASLKGGTVIRPLFYEYPKDTKTHDLGFQFLWGSSMLIAPVVFEKAMTVHAYLPEDDWYSLYDYKYGQLIKPDYQTFPAPWSSLIPVFVKGGSILPRQKPNVTTTSTRDNAFELLIAPGTKFSM
;
A
#
# COMPACT_ATOMS: atom_id res chain seq x y z
N MET A 1 6.37 -9.19 10.29
CA MET A 1 6.92 -10.46 10.84
C MET A 1 5.84 -11.40 11.36
N ASN A 2 4.56 -11.12 11.11
CA ASN A 2 3.43 -11.80 11.76
C ASN A 2 2.65 -12.73 10.82
N GLU A 3 3.34 -13.29 9.84
CA GLU A 3 2.82 -14.36 8.98
C GLU A 3 2.43 -15.62 9.75
N PRO A 4 3.07 -16.05 10.87
CA PRO A 4 4.30 -15.60 11.55
C PRO A 4 5.57 -16.09 10.84
N SER A 5 6.57 -15.22 10.75
CA SER A 5 7.86 -15.54 10.12
C SER A 5 8.83 -16.14 11.13
N SER A 6 9.54 -17.20 10.73
CA SER A 6 10.59 -17.84 11.51
C SER A 6 11.80 -18.11 10.62
N PHE A 7 12.99 -17.73 11.07
CA PHE A 7 14.23 -18.05 10.34
C PHE A 7 14.71 -19.45 10.69
N GLY A 8 15.35 -20.14 9.76
CA GLY A 8 16.06 -21.38 10.03
C GLY A 8 15.17 -22.61 10.31
N THR A 9 13.87 -22.56 10.03
CA THR A 9 13.01 -23.74 10.21
C THR A 9 13.44 -24.88 9.28
N ASN A 10 13.74 -26.04 9.86
CA ASN A 10 14.31 -27.23 9.22
C ASN A 10 15.75 -27.07 8.70
N GLU A 11 16.48 -26.04 9.14
CA GLU A 11 17.89 -25.85 8.79
C GLU A 11 18.80 -26.34 9.91
N ASN A 12 19.81 -27.14 9.56
CA ASN A 12 20.81 -27.62 10.54
C ASN A 12 21.68 -26.50 11.10
N HIS A 13 21.99 -25.50 10.28
CA HIS A 13 22.94 -24.45 10.63
C HIS A 13 22.51 -23.12 9.98
N PRO A 14 21.41 -22.51 10.45
CA PRO A 14 20.96 -21.21 9.94
C PRO A 14 21.97 -20.11 10.25
N TRP A 15 21.85 -18.98 9.55
CA TRP A 15 22.83 -17.88 9.62
C TRP A 15 23.09 -17.32 11.04
N TYR A 16 22.13 -17.45 11.96
CA TYR A 16 22.25 -17.00 13.36
C TYR A 16 22.80 -18.07 14.32
N TYR A 17 23.04 -19.30 13.86
CA TYR A 17 23.37 -20.44 14.74
C TYR A 17 24.65 -20.24 15.56
N ASN A 18 25.63 -19.54 14.99
CA ASN A 18 26.91 -19.23 15.65
C ASN A 18 26.96 -17.81 16.21
N ASP A 19 25.82 -17.12 16.35
CA ASP A 19 25.80 -15.76 16.86
C ASP A 19 26.16 -15.73 18.36
N ALA A 20 27.24 -15.03 18.68
CA ALA A 20 27.76 -14.92 20.05
C ALA A 20 26.80 -14.18 21.00
N ASP A 21 25.93 -13.31 20.47
CA ASP A 21 24.93 -12.59 21.25
C ASP A 21 23.71 -13.49 21.56
N HIS A 22 23.57 -14.62 20.87
CA HIS A 22 22.44 -15.54 20.97
C HIS A 22 22.86 -17.03 21.02
N PRO A 23 23.73 -17.45 21.97
CA PRO A 23 24.42 -18.74 21.94
C PRO A 23 23.52 -19.97 22.15
N ASN A 24 22.26 -19.78 22.54
CA ASN A 24 21.34 -20.86 22.93
C ASN A 24 20.12 -21.00 21.99
N ILE A 25 20.13 -20.35 20.82
CA ILE A 25 19.00 -20.47 19.88
C ILE A 25 19.16 -21.76 19.06
N GLN A 26 18.31 -22.75 19.35
CA GLN A 26 18.19 -23.96 18.55
C GLN A 26 17.26 -23.74 17.35
N PRO A 27 17.60 -24.25 16.15
CA PRO A 27 16.69 -24.23 15.01
C PRO A 27 15.43 -25.04 15.29
N LEU A 28 14.31 -24.59 14.73
CA LEU A 28 13.05 -25.32 14.80
C LEU A 28 13.06 -26.46 13.77
N PHE A 29 12.82 -27.70 14.20
CA PHE A 29 12.63 -28.85 13.31
C PHE A 29 11.20 -29.35 13.38
N CYS A 30 10.57 -29.41 12.21
CA CYS A 30 9.20 -29.87 12.04
C CYS A 30 9.17 -31.31 11.52
N PRO A 31 8.11 -32.09 11.83
CA PRO A 31 7.97 -33.43 11.29
C PRO A 31 7.86 -33.43 9.76
N THR A 32 8.93 -33.80 9.06
CA THR A 32 8.93 -33.94 7.60
C THR A 32 9.24 -35.37 7.15
N ASN A 33 9.53 -36.27 8.10
CA ASN A 33 9.77 -37.68 7.83
C ASN A 33 8.44 -38.39 7.45
N PRO A 34 8.32 -39.00 6.26
CA PRO A 34 7.12 -39.74 5.85
C PRO A 34 6.69 -40.89 6.78
N GLN A 35 7.61 -41.44 7.59
CA GLN A 35 7.26 -42.47 8.58
C GLN A 35 6.61 -41.88 9.85
N ASP A 36 6.70 -40.58 10.07
CA ASP A 36 6.03 -39.90 11.18
C ASP A 36 4.59 -39.55 10.76
N SER A 37 3.61 -40.06 11.50
CA SER A 37 2.19 -39.72 11.31
C SER A 37 1.88 -38.22 11.40
N ASN A 38 2.71 -37.42 12.08
CA ASN A 38 2.58 -35.98 12.16
C ASN A 38 3.11 -35.26 10.91
N SER A 39 3.90 -35.92 10.06
CA SER A 39 4.44 -35.31 8.84
C SER A 39 3.36 -34.86 7.87
N GLN A 40 2.18 -35.51 7.86
CA GLN A 40 1.06 -35.16 6.99
C GLN A 40 0.63 -33.69 7.04
N TRP A 41 0.97 -32.97 8.12
CA TRP A 41 0.63 -31.56 8.29
C TRP A 41 1.65 -30.63 7.61
N ASP A 42 2.94 -30.97 7.63
CA ASP A 42 3.98 -30.19 6.95
C ASP A 42 4.23 -30.69 5.50
N GLU A 43 3.83 -31.94 5.23
CA GLU A 43 3.83 -32.68 3.96
C GLU A 43 2.39 -33.10 3.57
N PRO A 44 1.51 -32.14 3.21
CA PRO A 44 0.16 -32.49 2.81
C PRO A 44 0.17 -33.28 1.48
N PRO A 45 -0.89 -34.07 1.19
CA PRO A 45 -1.01 -34.80 -0.08
C PRO A 45 -0.91 -33.90 -1.32
N TYR A 46 -1.22 -32.61 -1.17
CA TYR A 46 -1.05 -31.59 -2.19
C TYR A 46 -0.43 -30.33 -1.60
N LYS A 47 0.79 -29.99 -2.05
CA LYS A 47 1.45 -28.72 -1.75
C LYS A 47 1.03 -27.67 -2.79
N THR A 48 0.54 -26.54 -2.31
CA THR A 48 0.27 -25.38 -3.18
C THR A 48 1.57 -24.81 -3.74
N GLN A 49 1.50 -24.13 -4.89
CA GLN A 49 2.66 -23.50 -5.54
C GLN A 49 3.48 -22.59 -4.60
N ALA A 50 2.84 -21.93 -3.63
CA ALA A 50 3.49 -21.05 -2.66
C ALA A 50 4.60 -21.72 -1.85
N VAL A 51 4.53 -23.04 -1.62
CA VAL A 51 5.56 -23.78 -0.88
C VAL A 51 6.89 -23.72 -1.63
N TYR A 52 6.84 -23.87 -2.96
CA TYR A 52 8.02 -23.98 -3.79
C TYR A 52 8.72 -22.64 -4.06
N GLN A 53 8.20 -21.53 -3.53
CA GLN A 53 8.88 -20.23 -3.59
C GLN A 53 10.26 -20.26 -2.92
N TYR A 54 10.46 -21.18 -1.97
CA TYR A 54 11.71 -21.35 -1.23
C TYR A 54 12.56 -22.54 -1.74
N GLY A 55 12.21 -23.13 -2.87
CA GLY A 55 12.90 -24.27 -3.49
C GLY A 55 12.08 -25.56 -3.53
N GLU A 56 12.52 -26.54 -4.31
CA GLU A 56 11.81 -27.81 -4.52
C GLU A 56 11.71 -28.65 -3.24
N SER A 57 12.68 -28.52 -2.33
CA SER A 57 12.71 -29.22 -1.05
C SER A 57 11.92 -28.52 0.05
N ALA A 58 11.15 -27.47 -0.27
CA ALA A 58 10.43 -26.71 0.73
C ALA A 58 9.20 -27.47 1.29
N HIS A 59 8.85 -27.10 2.51
CA HIS A 59 7.77 -27.65 3.31
C HIS A 59 6.78 -26.54 3.65
N LEU A 60 5.57 -26.87 4.12
CA LEU A 60 4.66 -25.81 4.60
C LEU A 60 5.27 -25.00 5.76
N SER A 61 6.13 -25.62 6.57
CA SER A 61 6.87 -24.96 7.65
C SER A 61 8.06 -24.11 7.18
N SER A 62 8.40 -24.09 5.89
CA SER A 62 9.52 -23.28 5.39
C SER A 62 9.29 -21.80 5.72
N ILE A 63 10.25 -21.21 6.44
CA ILE A 63 10.24 -19.80 6.90
C ILE A 63 9.08 -19.46 7.88
N THR A 64 8.51 -20.47 8.55
CA THR A 64 7.41 -20.30 9.51
C THR A 64 7.42 -21.40 10.59
N LEU A 65 6.38 -21.51 11.40
CA LEU A 65 6.25 -22.52 12.46
C LEU A 65 5.77 -23.88 11.91
N CYS A 66 5.97 -24.96 12.67
CA CYS A 66 5.48 -26.29 12.30
C CYS A 66 3.97 -26.35 12.21
N MET A 67 3.43 -26.95 11.15
CA MET A 67 1.98 -27.08 10.96
C MET A 67 1.31 -27.96 12.02
N THR A 68 2.10 -28.78 12.71
CA THR A 68 1.68 -29.63 13.84
C THR A 68 1.38 -28.86 15.13
N ALA A 69 1.84 -27.61 15.25
CA ALA A 69 1.61 -26.78 16.42
C ALA A 69 0.11 -26.59 16.69
N VAL A 70 -0.26 -26.40 17.96
CA VAL A 70 -1.65 -26.17 18.38
C VAL A 70 -1.80 -24.83 19.08
N GLN A 71 -2.93 -24.18 18.85
CA GLN A 71 -3.35 -22.91 19.42
C GLN A 71 -4.67 -23.07 20.17
N ALA A 72 -5.11 -22.01 20.86
CA ALA A 72 -6.37 -21.96 21.59
C ALA A 72 -6.58 -23.16 22.54
N ASN A 73 -5.57 -23.43 23.39
CA ASN A 73 -5.58 -24.54 24.33
C ASN A 73 -5.80 -25.91 23.68
N GLY A 74 -5.25 -26.11 22.47
CA GLY A 74 -5.26 -27.40 21.77
C GLY A 74 -6.39 -27.58 20.76
N THR A 75 -7.32 -26.62 20.63
CA THR A 75 -8.51 -26.79 19.75
C THR A 75 -8.23 -26.48 18.29
N HIS A 76 -7.20 -25.68 17.99
CA HIS A 76 -6.88 -25.27 16.63
C HIS A 76 -5.47 -25.67 16.25
N ARG A 77 -5.35 -26.56 15.27
CA ARG A 77 -4.06 -26.89 14.66
C ARG A 77 -3.60 -25.75 13.77
N PHE A 78 -2.32 -25.41 13.85
CA PHE A 78 -1.72 -24.30 13.11
C PHE A 78 -1.88 -24.45 11.59
N TYR A 79 -1.80 -25.68 11.07
CA TYR A 79 -2.16 -26.00 9.68
C TYR A 79 -3.44 -25.30 9.18
N ASN A 80 -4.48 -25.26 10.01
CA ASN A 80 -5.79 -24.68 9.64
C ASN A 80 -5.86 -23.17 9.83
N VAL A 81 -5.05 -22.60 10.72
CA VAL A 81 -5.20 -21.21 11.20
C VAL A 81 -3.99 -20.33 10.94
N LYS A 82 -2.94 -20.83 10.28
CA LYS A 82 -1.72 -20.08 9.97
C LYS A 82 -2.03 -18.72 9.33
N SER A 83 -2.85 -18.70 8.29
CA SER A 83 -3.19 -17.46 7.56
C SER A 83 -4.04 -16.48 8.38
N LEU A 84 -4.54 -16.89 9.55
CA LEU A 84 -5.28 -16.02 10.47
C LEU A 84 -4.37 -15.35 11.51
N TYR A 85 -3.10 -15.76 11.64
CA TYR A 85 -2.22 -15.30 12.70
C TYR A 85 -2.10 -13.78 12.75
N GLY A 86 -1.74 -13.15 11.62
CA GLY A 86 -1.61 -11.69 11.52
C GLY A 86 -2.92 -10.94 11.80
N LEU A 87 -4.06 -11.49 11.37
CA LEU A 87 -5.38 -10.93 11.68
C LEU A 87 -5.64 -10.96 13.19
N THR A 88 -5.43 -12.11 13.84
CA THR A 88 -5.68 -12.25 15.29
C THR A 88 -4.76 -11.36 16.13
N GLU A 89 -3.50 -11.20 15.73
CA GLU A 89 -2.57 -10.26 16.37
C GLU A 89 -3.00 -8.81 16.15
N THR A 90 -3.46 -8.44 14.94
CA THR A 90 -3.96 -7.09 14.64
C THR A 90 -5.12 -6.71 15.54
N ILE A 91 -6.07 -7.63 15.75
CA ILE A 91 -7.22 -7.45 16.66
C ILE A 91 -6.73 -7.16 18.08
N ALA A 92 -5.85 -8.01 18.62
CA ALA A 92 -5.31 -7.85 19.97
C ALA A 92 -4.51 -6.55 20.12
N THR A 93 -3.73 -6.18 19.09
CA THR A 93 -2.90 -4.96 19.09
C THR A 93 -3.76 -3.70 19.09
N LEU A 94 -4.84 -3.67 18.31
CA LEU A 94 -5.76 -2.52 18.30
C LEU A 94 -6.43 -2.33 19.66
N ASP A 95 -6.92 -3.41 20.27
CA ASP A 95 -7.52 -3.37 21.61
C ASP A 95 -6.51 -2.88 22.67
N ALA A 96 -5.28 -3.38 22.64
CA ALA A 96 -4.20 -2.93 23.52
C ALA A 96 -3.87 -1.44 23.33
N GLN A 97 -3.75 -1.00 22.07
CA GLN A 97 -3.48 0.41 21.74
C GLN A 97 -4.58 1.33 22.27
N TYR A 98 -5.86 0.96 22.09
CA TYR A 98 -6.98 1.74 22.62
C TYR A 98 -6.97 1.75 24.15
N LYS A 99 -6.75 0.60 24.80
CA LYS A 99 -6.68 0.51 26.26
C LYS A 99 -5.58 1.40 26.84
N ALA A 100 -4.41 1.44 26.19
CA ALA A 100 -3.25 2.21 26.63
C ALA A 100 -3.41 3.72 26.41
N THR A 101 -4.02 4.15 25.30
CA THR A 101 -4.02 5.57 24.89
C THR A 101 -5.37 6.27 25.01
N LYS A 102 -6.47 5.52 25.12
CA LYS A 102 -7.86 5.99 25.07
C LYS A 102 -8.20 6.78 23.79
N LYS A 103 -7.44 6.58 22.71
CA LYS A 103 -7.64 7.21 21.40
C LYS A 103 -7.81 6.13 20.32
N ARG A 104 -8.49 6.49 19.21
CA ARG A 104 -8.72 5.59 18.06
C ARG A 104 -7.44 4.90 17.56
N GLY A 105 -6.32 5.64 17.53
CA GLY A 105 -5.02 5.16 17.07
C GLY A 105 -5.02 4.56 15.67
N ILE A 106 -3.97 3.79 15.39
CA ILE A 106 -3.79 3.08 14.12
C ILE A 106 -2.86 1.89 14.32
N VAL A 107 -3.16 0.79 13.62
CA VAL A 107 -2.31 -0.40 13.53
C VAL A 107 -1.99 -0.63 12.07
N VAL A 108 -0.74 -0.95 11.76
CA VAL A 108 -0.30 -1.31 10.40
C VAL A 108 0.31 -2.71 10.49
N SER A 109 -0.31 -3.68 9.81
CA SER A 109 0.07 -5.09 9.86
C SER A 109 0.63 -5.58 8.52
N ARG A 110 1.60 -6.50 8.57
CA ARG A 110 2.16 -7.13 7.37
C ARG A 110 1.23 -8.24 6.87
N SER A 111 1.05 -9.28 7.68
CA SER A 111 0.14 -10.37 7.35
C SER A 111 -1.31 -9.93 7.51
N THR A 112 -2.13 -10.26 6.51
CA THR A 112 -3.56 -9.93 6.46
C THR A 112 -4.38 -11.11 5.95
N PHE A 113 -5.67 -11.11 6.29
CA PHE A 113 -6.69 -12.05 5.81
C PHE A 113 -7.97 -11.23 5.55
N PRO A 114 -8.95 -11.73 4.75
CA PRO A 114 -10.26 -11.07 4.68
C PRO A 114 -10.79 -10.67 6.06
N SER A 115 -11.26 -9.42 6.18
CA SER A 115 -11.59 -8.68 7.42
C SER A 115 -10.48 -7.92 8.14
N SER A 116 -9.20 -8.11 7.81
CA SER A 116 -8.09 -7.37 8.46
C SER A 116 -8.24 -5.85 8.40
N GLY A 117 -8.80 -5.32 7.30
CA GLY A 117 -9.06 -3.89 7.12
C GLY A 117 -10.04 -3.27 8.11
N HIS A 118 -10.82 -4.08 8.84
CA HIS A 118 -11.65 -3.61 9.94
C HIS A 118 -10.82 -3.19 11.16
N TYR A 119 -9.65 -3.78 11.36
CA TYR A 119 -8.84 -3.64 12.56
C TYR A 119 -7.53 -2.86 12.35
N GLY A 120 -7.05 -2.76 11.11
CA GLY A 120 -5.80 -2.06 10.81
C GLY A 120 -5.62 -1.79 9.33
N GLY A 121 -4.54 -1.06 9.03
CA GLY A 121 -4.04 -0.89 7.68
C GLY A 121 -2.93 -1.87 7.32
N HIS A 122 -2.38 -1.68 6.13
CA HIS A 122 -1.34 -2.53 5.57
C HIS A 122 -0.29 -1.68 4.83
N TRP A 123 0.93 -2.20 4.74
CA TRP A 123 1.90 -1.74 3.75
C TRP A 123 2.32 -2.93 2.91
N LEU A 124 2.60 -2.72 1.62
CA LEU A 124 2.86 -3.78 0.63
C LEU A 124 4.16 -4.59 0.86
N GLY A 125 4.76 -4.50 2.04
CA GLY A 125 5.90 -5.30 2.44
C GLY A 125 7.24 -4.76 1.93
N ASP A 126 8.21 -5.67 1.91
CA ASP A 126 9.63 -5.38 1.69
C ASP A 126 9.92 -5.28 0.18
N ASN A 127 9.40 -4.23 -0.46
CA ASN A 127 9.62 -3.95 -1.87
C ASN A 127 11.10 -3.64 -2.19
N THR A 128 11.47 -3.63 -3.46
CA THR A 128 12.81 -3.26 -3.93
C THR A 128 12.80 -1.90 -4.61
N ALA A 129 13.89 -1.14 -4.51
CA ALA A 129 14.10 0.11 -5.23
C ALA A 129 14.25 -0.11 -6.75
N THR A 130 13.16 -0.49 -7.42
CA THR A 130 13.09 -0.69 -8.87
C THR A 130 11.84 -0.01 -9.46
N TRP A 131 11.88 0.26 -10.77
CA TRP A 131 10.72 0.76 -11.52
C TRP A 131 9.58 -0.27 -11.59
N ALA A 132 9.88 -1.56 -11.59
CA ALA A 132 8.85 -2.62 -11.58
C ALA A 132 8.07 -2.63 -10.25
N ASP A 133 8.76 -2.39 -9.13
CA ASP A 133 8.12 -2.26 -7.82
C ASP A 133 7.32 -0.95 -7.70
N LEU A 134 7.76 0.15 -8.34
CA LEU A 134 6.95 1.38 -8.45
C LEU A 134 5.64 1.11 -9.20
N GLN A 135 5.68 0.37 -10.31
CA GLN A 135 4.50 -0.05 -11.06
C GLN A 135 3.59 -0.96 -10.23
N SER A 136 4.19 -1.95 -9.57
CA SER A 136 3.47 -2.88 -8.69
C SER A 136 2.84 -2.15 -7.51
N ALA A 137 3.45 -1.08 -7.01
CA ALA A 137 2.89 -0.28 -5.94
C ALA A 137 1.61 0.46 -6.36
N ALA A 138 1.49 0.92 -7.61
CA ALA A 138 0.25 1.49 -8.13
C ALA A 138 -0.88 0.45 -8.22
N ILE A 139 -0.54 -0.80 -8.54
CA ILE A 139 -1.48 -1.93 -8.63
C ILE A 139 -1.90 -2.39 -7.22
N GLY A 140 -0.94 -2.70 -6.35
CA GLY A 140 -1.19 -3.29 -5.04
C GLY A 140 -2.08 -2.42 -4.15
N VAL A 141 -1.94 -1.09 -4.18
CA VAL A 141 -2.84 -0.22 -3.40
C VAL A 141 -4.30 -0.27 -3.90
N GLN A 142 -4.52 -0.51 -5.19
CA GLN A 142 -5.86 -0.71 -5.74
C GLN A 142 -6.42 -2.08 -5.31
N GLU A 143 -5.63 -3.14 -5.43
CA GLU A 143 -6.01 -4.49 -5.01
C GLU A 143 -6.40 -4.54 -3.53
N PHE A 144 -5.60 -3.93 -2.64
CA PHE A 144 -5.92 -3.89 -1.21
C PHE A 144 -7.17 -3.07 -0.87
N ASN A 145 -7.52 -2.07 -1.69
CA ASN A 145 -8.82 -1.43 -1.57
C ASN A 145 -9.95 -2.40 -1.95
N MET A 146 -9.79 -3.22 -2.99
CA MET A 146 -10.74 -4.30 -3.34
C MET A 146 -10.82 -5.38 -2.26
N PHE A 147 -9.72 -5.66 -1.55
CA PHE A 147 -9.68 -6.59 -0.41
C PHE A 147 -10.28 -5.98 0.88
N GLY A 148 -10.76 -4.74 0.85
CA GLY A 148 -11.39 -4.07 1.99
C GLY A 148 -10.40 -3.48 3.00
N ILE A 149 -9.17 -3.16 2.58
CA ILE A 149 -8.11 -2.57 3.40
C ILE A 149 -7.67 -1.22 2.80
N PRO A 150 -8.49 -0.16 2.97
CA PRO A 150 -8.25 1.11 2.26
C PRO A 150 -7.08 1.93 2.82
N TYR A 151 -6.66 1.69 4.07
CA TYR A 151 -5.47 2.35 4.62
C TYR A 151 -4.21 1.57 4.26
N VAL A 152 -3.78 1.74 3.01
CA VAL A 152 -2.68 0.99 2.39
C VAL A 152 -1.67 1.90 1.70
N GLY A 153 -0.43 1.42 1.58
CA GLY A 153 0.66 2.09 0.90
C GLY A 153 1.89 1.22 0.72
N THR A 154 2.97 1.82 0.27
CA THR A 154 4.24 1.16 -0.06
C THR A 154 5.37 1.87 0.67
N ASP A 155 6.51 1.22 0.78
CA ASP A 155 7.75 1.89 1.19
C ASP A 155 8.28 2.72 0.02
N ILE A 156 8.08 4.03 0.14
CA ILE A 156 8.43 5.01 -0.88
C ILE A 156 9.95 5.02 -1.07
N CYS A 157 10.37 5.07 -2.34
CA CYS A 157 11.76 4.94 -2.82
C CYS A 157 12.31 3.50 -2.82
N GLY A 158 11.60 2.54 -2.23
CA GLY A 158 11.96 1.12 -2.15
C GLY A 158 12.67 0.76 -0.85
N PHE A 159 12.35 -0.40 -0.27
CA PHE A 159 12.93 -0.85 0.99
C PHE A 159 14.28 -1.57 0.79
N ASN A 160 14.34 -2.50 -0.17
CA ASN A 160 15.54 -3.25 -0.53
C ASN A 160 16.33 -2.56 -1.65
N LYS A 161 17.66 -2.71 -1.63
CA LYS A 161 18.63 -2.14 -2.60
C LYS A 161 18.70 -0.60 -2.58
N PRO A 162 19.83 -0.01 -3.01
CA PRO A 162 19.93 1.45 -3.08
C PRO A 162 19.00 2.00 -4.15
N THR A 163 18.27 3.05 -3.80
CA THR A 163 17.48 3.83 -4.75
C THR A 163 18.36 4.83 -5.53
N ASN A 164 17.76 5.55 -6.48
CA ASN A 164 18.40 6.68 -7.14
C ASN A 164 17.48 7.90 -7.14
N GLU A 165 18.05 9.07 -7.47
CA GLU A 165 17.36 10.36 -7.43
C GLU A 165 16.06 10.36 -8.25
N GLU A 166 16.08 9.87 -9.49
CA GLU A 166 14.90 9.86 -10.36
C GLU A 166 13.80 8.94 -9.82
N LEU A 167 14.16 7.71 -9.46
CA LEU A 167 13.21 6.73 -8.94
C LEU A 167 12.57 7.25 -7.65
N CYS A 168 13.38 7.73 -6.70
CA CYS A 168 12.87 8.25 -5.44
C CYS A 168 12.00 9.50 -5.65
N LEU A 169 12.35 10.38 -6.59
CA LEU A 169 11.53 11.53 -6.97
C LEU A 169 10.15 11.09 -7.47
N ARG A 170 10.09 10.16 -8.44
CA ARG A 170 8.82 9.65 -8.99
C ARG A 170 8.00 8.90 -7.93
N TRP A 171 8.67 8.17 -7.06
CA TRP A 171 7.99 7.45 -5.99
C TRP A 171 7.42 8.40 -4.93
N GLN A 172 8.11 9.48 -4.56
CA GLN A 172 7.56 10.49 -3.65
C GLN A 172 6.35 11.20 -4.26
N GLN A 173 6.40 11.50 -5.56
CA GLN A 173 5.27 12.08 -6.28
C GLN A 173 4.03 11.17 -6.26
N MET A 174 4.18 9.87 -6.56
CA MET A 174 3.08 8.90 -6.54
C MET A 174 2.63 8.54 -5.13
N GLY A 175 3.57 8.29 -4.22
CA GLY A 175 3.32 7.85 -2.84
C GLY A 175 2.56 8.88 -2.02
N ALA A 176 2.63 10.17 -2.39
CA ALA A 176 1.78 11.22 -1.82
C ALA A 176 0.27 10.95 -2.02
N PHE A 177 -0.09 10.07 -2.95
CA PHE A 177 -1.47 9.66 -3.21
C PHE A 177 -1.83 8.29 -2.59
N HIS A 178 -0.93 7.65 -1.85
CA HIS A 178 -1.27 6.46 -1.08
C HIS A 178 -1.92 6.86 0.27
N PRO A 179 -3.04 6.24 0.68
CA PRO A 179 -3.67 6.48 1.99
C PRO A 179 -2.67 6.39 3.15
N PHE A 180 -1.84 5.34 3.15
CA PHE A 180 -0.67 5.23 4.01
C PHE A 180 0.59 5.70 3.25
N MET A 181 1.13 6.85 3.63
CA MET A 181 2.33 7.42 3.00
C MET A 181 3.51 7.30 3.96
N ARG A 182 4.51 6.47 3.62
CA ARG A 182 5.71 6.24 4.41
C ARG A 182 6.94 6.10 3.49
N ASN A 183 8.04 6.77 3.84
CA ASN A 183 9.37 6.45 3.34
C ASN A 183 10.05 5.58 4.40
N HIS A 184 10.51 4.40 4.02
CA HIS A 184 11.13 3.41 4.90
C HIS A 184 12.19 2.65 4.11
N ASN A 185 13.25 2.21 4.79
CA ASN A 185 14.45 1.70 4.16
C ASN A 185 15.07 0.57 4.99
N ALA A 186 15.75 -0.36 4.34
CA ALA A 186 16.49 -1.41 5.03
C ALA A 186 17.78 -0.89 5.68
N ILE A 187 18.20 -1.53 6.77
CA ILE A 187 19.29 -1.08 7.65
C ILE A 187 20.63 -0.84 6.95
N THR A 188 20.93 -1.58 5.88
CA THR A 188 22.22 -1.51 5.16
C THR A 188 22.20 -0.59 3.94
N GLN A 189 21.06 0.05 3.63
CA GLN A 189 20.93 0.86 2.42
C GLN A 189 21.33 2.33 2.67
N PRO A 190 21.80 3.05 1.64
CA PRO A 190 22.03 4.50 1.73
C PRO A 190 20.77 5.25 2.15
N ALA A 191 20.94 6.44 2.74
CA ALA A 191 19.83 7.31 3.07
C ALA A 191 19.00 7.66 1.82
N GLN A 192 17.69 7.81 2.02
CA GLN A 192 16.74 8.10 0.94
C GLN A 192 15.56 8.96 1.39
N ASP A 193 15.67 9.60 2.55
CA ASP A 193 14.65 10.53 2.99
C ASP A 193 14.59 11.74 2.04
N PRO A 194 13.50 12.51 2.03
CA PRO A 194 13.31 13.58 1.05
C PRO A 194 14.44 14.61 0.99
N ALA A 195 15.25 14.79 2.04
CA ALA A 195 16.31 15.78 2.07
C ALA A 195 17.62 15.31 1.40
N GLU A 196 17.74 14.03 1.05
CA GLU A 196 18.94 13.45 0.44
C GLU A 196 19.28 14.11 -0.92
N TRP A 197 18.27 14.43 -1.73
CA TRP A 197 18.44 15.14 -3.00
C TRP A 197 17.59 16.41 -3.05
N PRO A 198 18.15 17.56 -3.50
CA PRO A 198 17.38 18.79 -3.67
C PRO A 198 16.16 18.66 -4.59
N THR A 199 16.24 17.83 -5.64
CA THR A 199 15.13 17.59 -6.57
C THR A 199 14.02 16.76 -5.92
N VAL A 200 14.39 15.71 -5.17
CA VAL A 200 13.45 14.87 -4.41
C VAL A 200 12.78 15.69 -3.32
N LEU A 201 13.51 16.56 -2.61
CA LEU A 201 12.96 17.48 -1.62
C LEU A 201 11.90 18.38 -2.25
N ALA A 202 12.22 19.03 -3.37
CA ALA A 202 11.32 19.94 -4.06
C ALA A 202 10.04 19.23 -4.55
N ALA A 203 10.20 18.04 -5.15
CA ALA A 203 9.08 17.22 -5.60
C ALA A 203 8.20 16.76 -4.43
N THR A 204 8.81 16.32 -3.33
CA THR A 204 8.12 15.88 -2.11
C THR A 204 7.34 17.02 -1.47
N ILE A 205 7.92 18.23 -1.36
CA ILE A 205 7.21 19.41 -0.83
C ILE A 205 5.98 19.71 -1.68
N ARG A 206 6.09 19.68 -3.01
CA ARG A 206 4.98 19.96 -3.92
C ARG A 206 3.87 18.91 -3.78
N ALA A 207 4.22 17.63 -3.82
CA ALA A 207 3.28 16.53 -3.67
C ALA A 207 2.60 16.52 -2.29
N ASN A 208 3.35 16.76 -1.22
CA ASN A 208 2.80 16.84 0.13
C ASN A 208 1.93 18.07 0.35
N ARG A 209 2.25 19.23 -0.24
CA ARG A 209 1.34 20.39 -0.19
C ARG A 209 0.01 20.07 -0.85
N PHE A 210 0.01 19.38 -1.99
CA PHE A 210 -1.23 18.90 -2.60
C PHE A 210 -1.97 17.94 -1.66
N ARG A 211 -1.30 16.88 -1.20
CA ARG A 211 -1.88 15.89 -0.27
C ARG A 211 -2.50 16.55 0.97
N TYR A 212 -1.74 17.41 1.64
CA TYR A 212 -2.16 18.10 2.86
C TYR A 212 -3.34 19.03 2.61
N SER A 213 -3.42 19.63 1.42
CA SER A 213 -4.58 20.43 1.05
C SER A 213 -5.85 19.59 1.01
N TYR A 214 -5.77 18.37 0.47
CA TYR A 214 -6.92 17.47 0.30
C TYR A 214 -7.09 16.44 1.42
N LEU A 215 -6.41 16.60 2.57
CA LEU A 215 -6.64 15.73 3.73
C LEU A 215 -8.11 15.69 4.19
N PRO A 216 -8.89 16.80 4.16
CA PRO A 216 -10.32 16.73 4.44
C PRO A 216 -11.09 15.79 3.51
N TYR A 217 -10.80 15.85 2.21
CA TYR A 217 -11.40 14.97 1.22
C TYR A 217 -10.98 13.52 1.46
N LEU A 218 -9.67 13.25 1.59
CA LEU A 218 -9.14 11.91 1.85
C LEU A 218 -9.71 11.30 3.15
N PHE A 219 -9.83 12.10 4.22
CA PHE A 219 -10.44 11.67 5.47
C PHE A 219 -11.93 11.36 5.30
N SER A 220 -12.65 12.15 4.51
CA SER A 220 -14.06 11.91 4.19
C SER A 220 -14.24 10.60 3.40
N LEU A 221 -13.31 10.27 2.49
CA LEU A 221 -13.32 8.98 1.78
C LEU A 221 -13.15 7.81 2.76
N HIS A 222 -12.21 7.89 3.71
CA HIS A 222 -12.07 6.88 4.75
C HIS A 222 -13.30 6.76 5.65
N PHE A 223 -13.93 7.89 6.00
CA PHE A 223 -15.16 7.91 6.76
C PHE A 223 -16.32 7.22 6.02
N VAL A 224 -16.50 7.51 4.74
CA VAL A 224 -17.52 6.83 3.92
C VAL A 224 -17.21 5.34 3.81
N ALA A 225 -15.95 4.97 3.56
CA ALA A 225 -15.52 3.58 3.48
C ALA A 225 -15.78 2.82 4.79
N SER A 226 -15.54 3.44 5.95
CA SER A 226 -15.79 2.80 7.25
C SER A 226 -17.28 2.64 7.57
N LEU A 227 -18.15 3.49 7.00
CA LEU A 227 -19.59 3.44 7.24
C LEU A 227 -20.32 2.52 6.27
N LYS A 228 -19.91 2.49 4.99
CA LYS A 228 -20.65 1.85 3.91
C LYS A 228 -19.88 0.73 3.21
N GLY A 229 -18.63 0.47 3.61
CA GLY A 229 -17.68 -0.28 2.81
C GLY A 229 -17.27 0.48 1.55
N GLY A 230 -16.63 -0.22 0.62
CA GLY A 230 -16.10 0.37 -0.61
C GLY A 230 -14.64 0.80 -0.47
N THR A 231 -14.23 1.76 -1.32
CA THR A 231 -12.82 2.03 -1.62
C THR A 231 -12.46 3.50 -1.46
N VAL A 232 -11.22 3.76 -1.04
CA VAL A 232 -10.60 5.09 -1.00
C VAL A 232 -9.80 5.33 -2.28
N ILE A 233 -8.82 4.46 -2.55
CA ILE A 233 -8.24 4.32 -3.90
C ILE A 233 -9.14 3.36 -4.68
N ARG A 234 -9.55 3.71 -5.90
CA ARG A 234 -10.32 2.82 -6.75
C ARG A 234 -9.80 2.72 -8.18
N PRO A 235 -9.81 1.52 -8.78
CA PRO A 235 -9.65 1.37 -10.22
C PRO A 235 -10.71 2.17 -10.97
N LEU A 236 -10.38 2.67 -12.17
CA LEU A 236 -11.33 3.45 -12.97
C LEU A 236 -12.59 2.66 -13.34
N PHE A 237 -12.47 1.34 -13.55
CA PHE A 237 -13.62 0.50 -13.92
C PHE A 237 -14.68 0.40 -12.83
N TYR A 238 -14.40 0.81 -11.59
CA TYR A 238 -15.43 0.92 -10.54
C TYR A 238 -16.42 2.04 -10.83
N GLU A 239 -15.95 3.17 -11.38
CA GLU A 239 -16.80 4.31 -11.73
C GLU A 239 -17.33 4.22 -13.16
N TYR A 240 -16.59 3.56 -14.05
CA TYR A 240 -16.92 3.45 -15.47
C TYR A 240 -16.97 1.98 -15.93
N PRO A 241 -17.80 1.11 -15.31
CA PRO A 241 -17.77 -0.34 -15.58
C PRO A 241 -18.17 -0.71 -17.01
N LYS A 242 -18.95 0.15 -17.69
CA LYS A 242 -19.39 -0.04 -19.08
C LYS A 242 -18.35 0.40 -20.11
N ASP A 243 -17.30 1.09 -19.68
CA ASP A 243 -16.22 1.52 -20.55
C ASP A 243 -15.09 0.49 -20.50
N THR A 244 -15.01 -0.34 -21.54
CA THR A 244 -14.03 -1.43 -21.62
C THR A 244 -12.58 -0.94 -21.65
N LYS A 245 -12.33 0.32 -22.01
CA LYS A 245 -10.97 0.90 -21.96
C LYS A 245 -10.45 0.98 -20.52
N THR A 246 -11.34 1.01 -19.53
CA THR A 246 -10.95 1.12 -18.11
C THR A 246 -10.57 -0.19 -17.44
N HIS A 247 -10.84 -1.33 -18.09
CA HIS A 247 -10.63 -2.66 -17.50
C HIS A 247 -9.15 -3.06 -17.46
N ASP A 248 -8.32 -2.48 -18.33
CA ASP A 248 -6.88 -2.77 -18.46
C ASP A 248 -5.99 -1.60 -18.01
N LEU A 249 -6.53 -0.69 -17.18
CA LEU A 249 -5.76 0.44 -16.64
C LEU A 249 -5.19 0.10 -15.26
N GLY A 250 -3.92 -0.33 -15.22
CA GLY A 250 -3.25 -0.70 -13.98
C GLY A 250 -2.54 0.44 -13.23
N PHE A 251 -2.13 1.50 -13.93
CA PHE A 251 -1.21 2.50 -13.36
C PHE A 251 -1.84 3.85 -13.02
N GLN A 252 -3.11 4.06 -13.38
CA GLN A 252 -3.89 5.22 -12.99
C GLN A 252 -5.05 4.79 -12.11
N PHE A 253 -5.41 5.61 -11.15
CA PHE A 253 -6.43 5.28 -10.16
C PHE A 253 -7.16 6.55 -9.72
N LEU A 254 -8.26 6.37 -9.00
CA LEU A 254 -9.03 7.47 -8.44
C LEU A 254 -8.90 7.52 -6.92
N TRP A 255 -8.92 8.72 -6.35
CA TRP A 255 -9.35 8.97 -4.99
C TRP A 255 -10.85 9.24 -4.97
N GLY A 256 -11.60 8.32 -4.37
CA GLY A 256 -13.05 8.36 -4.43
C GLY A 256 -13.55 8.29 -5.87
N SER A 257 -14.72 8.85 -6.15
CA SER A 257 -15.31 8.91 -7.50
C SER A 257 -14.82 10.11 -8.31
N SER A 258 -14.10 11.04 -7.68
CA SER A 258 -14.02 12.42 -8.18
C SER A 258 -12.62 12.89 -8.55
N MET A 259 -11.54 12.25 -8.11
CA MET A 259 -10.18 12.72 -8.38
C MET A 259 -9.36 11.62 -9.04
N LEU A 260 -8.96 11.81 -10.30
CA LEU A 260 -8.14 10.89 -11.08
C LEU A 260 -6.67 11.25 -10.93
N ILE A 261 -5.83 10.25 -10.69
CA ILE A 261 -4.39 10.37 -10.49
C ILE A 261 -3.69 9.50 -11.53
N ALA A 262 -2.77 10.09 -12.30
CA ALA A 262 -1.99 9.39 -13.31
C ALA A 262 -0.48 9.65 -13.09
N PRO A 263 0.20 8.80 -12.31
CA PRO A 263 1.62 8.95 -11.98
C PRO A 263 2.55 8.59 -13.14
N VAL A 264 3.80 9.07 -13.07
CA VAL A 264 4.90 8.59 -13.92
C VAL A 264 5.50 7.33 -13.29
N VAL A 265 5.45 6.20 -13.99
CA VAL A 265 5.92 4.90 -13.48
C VAL A 265 6.99 4.24 -14.39
N PHE A 266 7.52 5.00 -15.34
CA PHE A 266 8.57 4.55 -16.26
C PHE A 266 9.79 5.46 -16.18
N GLU A 267 10.98 4.84 -16.25
CA GLU A 267 12.26 5.54 -16.21
C GLU A 267 12.41 6.55 -17.35
N LYS A 268 13.01 7.71 -17.05
CA LYS A 268 13.28 8.83 -17.99
C LYS A 268 12.03 9.46 -18.60
N ALA A 269 10.83 9.01 -18.24
CA ALA A 269 9.60 9.57 -18.77
C ALA A 269 9.37 10.98 -18.22
N MET A 270 9.14 11.93 -19.12
CA MET A 270 8.80 13.33 -18.81
C MET A 270 7.35 13.67 -19.17
N THR A 271 6.59 12.66 -19.60
CA THR A 271 5.17 12.73 -19.91
C THR A 271 4.47 11.47 -19.40
N VAL A 272 3.16 11.56 -19.20
CA VAL A 272 2.29 10.42 -18.87
C VAL A 272 1.24 10.27 -19.96
N HIS A 273 1.08 9.07 -20.50
CA HIS A 273 -0.05 8.72 -21.36
C HIS A 273 -1.17 8.18 -20.48
N ALA A 274 -2.28 8.91 -20.35
CA ALA A 274 -3.38 8.58 -19.46
C ALA A 274 -4.72 8.62 -20.19
N TYR A 275 -5.64 7.74 -19.77
CA TYR A 275 -7.00 7.70 -20.26
C TYR A 275 -7.93 8.53 -19.37
N LEU A 276 -8.71 9.43 -19.96
CA LEU A 276 -9.79 10.12 -19.27
C LEU A 276 -11.14 9.59 -19.78
N PRO A 277 -11.96 8.92 -18.94
CA PRO A 277 -13.29 8.46 -19.34
C PRO A 277 -14.21 9.61 -19.79
N GLU A 278 -15.31 9.28 -20.47
CA GLU A 278 -16.28 10.25 -21.01
C GLU A 278 -17.05 11.02 -19.90
N ASP A 279 -16.40 12.05 -19.37
CA ASP A 279 -16.92 12.97 -18.36
C ASP A 279 -16.18 14.32 -18.42
N ASP A 280 -16.65 15.31 -17.67
CA ASP A 280 -15.95 16.58 -17.55
C ASP A 280 -14.73 16.40 -16.62
N TRP A 281 -13.53 16.69 -17.10
CA TRP A 281 -12.30 16.59 -16.30
C TRP A 281 -11.57 17.92 -16.25
N TYR A 282 -11.37 18.45 -15.05
CA TYR A 282 -10.59 19.68 -14.83
C TYR A 282 -9.21 19.34 -14.29
N SER A 283 -8.16 19.95 -14.85
CA SER A 283 -6.80 19.75 -14.34
C SER A 283 -6.63 20.37 -12.95
N LEU A 284 -6.11 19.59 -11.99
CA LEU A 284 -5.72 20.03 -10.65
C LEU A 284 -4.20 20.15 -10.47
N TYR A 285 -3.42 19.84 -11.50
CA TYR A 285 -1.96 19.97 -11.47
C TYR A 285 -1.50 21.16 -12.32
N ASP A 286 -0.21 21.49 -12.26
CA ASP A 286 0.33 22.75 -12.80
C ASP A 286 -0.03 23.01 -14.28
N TYR A 287 -0.09 21.96 -15.09
CA TYR A 287 -0.41 22.08 -16.51
C TYR A 287 -1.92 22.26 -16.72
N LYS A 288 -2.29 23.42 -17.28
CA LYS A 288 -3.68 23.80 -17.58
C LYS A 288 -4.59 23.78 -16.34
N TYR A 289 -4.07 24.13 -15.17
CA TYR A 289 -4.83 24.18 -13.92
C TYR A 289 -6.19 24.88 -14.10
N GLY A 290 -7.26 24.22 -13.65
CA GLY A 290 -8.64 24.73 -13.73
C GLY A 290 -9.28 24.69 -15.12
N GLN A 291 -8.56 24.27 -16.16
CA GLN A 291 -9.12 24.12 -17.51
C GLN A 291 -9.76 22.76 -17.68
N LEU A 292 -10.81 22.71 -18.49
CA LEU A 292 -11.43 21.47 -18.95
C LEU A 292 -10.49 20.74 -19.92
N ILE A 293 -10.32 19.46 -19.70
CA ILE A 293 -9.51 18.55 -20.48
C ILE A 293 -10.45 17.63 -21.24
N LYS A 294 -10.18 17.40 -22.52
CA LYS A 294 -11.01 16.52 -23.35
C LYS A 294 -10.96 15.08 -22.78
N PRO A 295 -12.03 14.29 -22.88
CA PRO A 295 -11.95 12.85 -22.64
C PRO A 295 -11.04 12.15 -23.66
N ASP A 296 -10.86 10.85 -23.45
CA ASP A 296 -9.99 9.92 -24.19
C ASP A 296 -8.51 9.96 -23.80
N TYR A 297 -7.71 9.09 -24.42
CA TYR A 297 -6.28 9.01 -24.22
C TYR A 297 -5.57 10.31 -24.59
N GLN A 298 -4.76 10.81 -23.67
CA GLN A 298 -3.93 12.00 -23.89
C GLN A 298 -2.56 11.84 -23.27
N THR A 299 -1.62 12.64 -23.78
CA THR A 299 -0.26 12.73 -23.26
C THR A 299 -0.10 14.04 -22.50
N PHE A 300 0.25 13.91 -21.22
CA PHE A 300 0.37 15.00 -20.27
C PHE A 300 1.83 15.26 -19.92
N PRO A 301 2.30 16.51 -19.93
CA PRO A 301 3.65 16.82 -19.45
C PRO A 301 3.75 16.54 -17.95
N ALA A 302 4.82 15.89 -17.53
CA ALA A 302 5.09 15.53 -16.14
C ALA A 302 6.59 15.71 -15.80
N PRO A 303 7.16 16.92 -15.98
CA PRO A 303 8.55 17.18 -15.59
C PRO A 303 8.75 16.98 -14.08
N TRP A 304 9.99 16.74 -13.67
CA TRP A 304 10.35 16.52 -12.25
C TRP A 304 9.87 17.65 -11.33
N SER A 305 9.84 18.88 -11.83
CA SER A 305 9.44 20.09 -11.09
C SER A 305 7.91 20.26 -10.91
N SER A 306 7.09 19.42 -11.54
CA SER A 306 5.63 19.50 -11.50
C SER A 306 5.00 18.52 -10.50
N LEU A 307 3.75 18.76 -10.13
CA LEU A 307 2.91 17.71 -9.55
C LEU A 307 2.59 16.69 -10.65
N ILE A 308 2.36 15.42 -10.29
CA ILE A 308 1.86 14.44 -11.27
C ILE A 308 0.50 14.87 -11.84
N PRO A 309 0.13 14.40 -13.05
CA PRO A 309 -1.20 14.62 -13.58
C PRO A 309 -2.30 14.18 -12.60
N VAL A 310 -3.09 15.17 -12.18
CA VAL A 310 -4.28 14.97 -11.32
C VAL A 310 -5.44 15.75 -11.92
N PHE A 311 -6.60 15.13 -11.99
CA PHE A 311 -7.81 15.70 -12.56
C PHE A 311 -8.98 15.54 -11.61
N VAL A 312 -9.89 16.50 -11.60
CA VAL A 312 -11.17 16.41 -10.88
C VAL A 312 -12.32 16.28 -11.85
N LYS A 313 -13.21 15.34 -11.55
CA LYS A 313 -14.45 15.10 -12.28
C LYS A 313 -15.43 16.25 -12.05
N GLY A 314 -16.07 16.73 -13.12
CA GLY A 314 -17.18 17.68 -13.04
C GLY A 314 -18.34 17.14 -12.19
N GLY A 315 -19.12 18.03 -11.62
CA GLY A 315 -20.18 17.70 -10.65
C GLY A 315 -19.64 17.39 -9.25
N SER A 316 -18.35 17.55 -9.00
CA SER A 316 -17.72 17.26 -7.70
C SER A 316 -17.49 18.53 -6.86
N ILE A 317 -17.73 18.42 -5.56
CA ILE A 317 -17.36 19.42 -4.56
C ILE A 317 -16.38 18.79 -3.58
N LEU A 318 -15.14 19.27 -3.57
CA LEU A 318 -14.07 18.71 -2.75
C LEU A 318 -13.70 19.67 -1.62
N PRO A 319 -13.81 19.24 -0.33
CA PRO A 319 -13.30 20.04 0.78
C PRO A 319 -11.77 19.96 0.82
N ARG A 320 -11.14 21.11 1.05
CA ARG A 320 -9.69 21.22 1.22
C ARG A 320 -9.35 22.28 2.27
N GLN A 321 -8.09 22.32 2.70
CA GLN A 321 -7.58 23.33 3.62
C GLN A 321 -6.22 23.83 3.12
N LYS A 322 -5.77 25.01 3.57
CA LYS A 322 -4.39 25.42 3.33
C LYS A 322 -3.43 24.43 4.03
N PRO A 323 -2.43 23.87 3.36
CA PRO A 323 -1.53 22.88 3.97
C PRO A 323 -0.53 23.54 4.92
N ASN A 324 -0.11 22.80 5.95
CA ASN A 324 0.94 23.19 6.89
C ASN A 324 1.87 22.00 7.20
N VAL A 325 2.92 22.19 7.99
CA VAL A 325 3.95 21.17 8.27
C VAL A 325 3.45 19.96 9.07
N THR A 326 2.33 20.10 9.79
CA THR A 326 1.67 19.01 10.51
C THR A 326 0.16 19.04 10.30
N THR A 327 -0.51 17.92 10.56
CA THR A 327 -1.98 17.86 10.51
C THR A 327 -2.62 18.72 11.60
N THR A 328 -2.00 18.84 12.78
CA THR A 328 -2.44 19.76 13.85
C THR A 328 -2.54 21.19 13.31
N SER A 329 -1.43 21.73 12.79
CA SER A 329 -1.40 23.11 12.27
C SER A 329 -2.17 23.29 10.96
N THR A 330 -2.39 22.23 10.19
CA THR A 330 -3.22 22.27 8.98
C THR A 330 -4.70 22.43 9.33
N ARG A 331 -5.15 21.77 10.40
CA ARG A 331 -6.55 21.80 10.85
C ARG A 331 -6.98 23.16 11.39
N ASP A 332 -6.04 24.00 11.80
CA ASP A 332 -6.30 25.38 12.24
C ASP A 332 -6.57 26.35 11.07
N ASN A 333 -6.27 25.95 9.83
CA ASN A 333 -6.53 26.76 8.65
C ASN A 333 -8.01 26.69 8.23
N ALA A 334 -8.51 27.75 7.59
CA ALA A 334 -9.86 27.77 7.03
C ALA A 334 -10.08 26.67 5.99
N PHE A 335 -11.31 26.15 5.94
CA PHE A 335 -11.75 25.28 4.86
C PHE A 335 -11.96 26.08 3.58
N GLU A 336 -11.59 25.46 2.47
CA GLU A 336 -11.88 25.90 1.12
C GLU A 336 -12.70 24.79 0.43
N LEU A 337 -13.62 25.19 -0.43
CA LEU A 337 -14.36 24.26 -1.29
C LEU A 337 -13.87 24.42 -2.72
N LEU A 338 -13.39 23.34 -3.32
CA LEU A 338 -13.19 23.27 -4.77
C LEU A 338 -14.48 22.77 -5.41
N ILE A 339 -15.07 23.58 -6.27
CA ILE A 339 -16.29 23.23 -7.02
C ILE A 339 -15.89 23.03 -8.48
N ALA A 340 -15.99 21.79 -8.95
CA ALA A 340 -15.81 21.45 -10.35
C ALA A 340 -17.20 21.38 -11.01
N PRO A 341 -17.64 22.40 -11.76
CA PRO A 341 -18.94 22.36 -12.42
C PRO A 341 -18.98 21.19 -13.41
N GLY A 342 -20.13 20.54 -13.56
CA GLY A 342 -20.30 19.43 -14.49
C GLY A 342 -21.55 19.62 -15.32
N THR A 343 -21.49 19.18 -16.58
CA THR A 343 -22.65 19.06 -17.46
C THR A 343 -23.57 17.91 -17.04
N LYS A 344 -23.03 16.92 -16.31
CA LYS A 344 -23.75 15.80 -15.71
C LYS A 344 -23.65 15.88 -14.19
N PHE A 345 -24.79 16.02 -13.50
CA PHE A 345 -24.87 15.84 -12.05
C PHE A 345 -25.08 14.34 -11.76
N SER A 346 -24.09 13.67 -11.17
CA SER A 346 -24.33 12.39 -10.51
C SER A 346 -24.66 12.65 -9.04
N MET A 347 -25.91 12.39 -8.64
CA MET A 347 -26.36 12.42 -7.24
C MET A 347 -25.88 11.19 -6.47
#